data_AF-A0A0M3QTS0-F1
#
_entry.id   AF-A0A0M3QTS0-F1
#
_cell.length_a   1.000
_cell.length_b   1.000
_cell.length_c   1.000
_cell.angle_alpha   90.00
_cell.angle_beta   90.00
_cell.angle_gamma   90.00
#
_symmetry.space_group_name_H-M   'P 1'
#
loop_
_entity.id
_entity.type
_entity.pdbx_description
1 polymer ?
#
loop_
_entity_poly.entity_id
_entity_poly.type
_entity_poly.pdbx_seq_one_letter_code
_entity_poly.pdbx_strand_id
1 'polypeptide(L)'
;MLPKTPRTGIWKFIKGGAKTLFVIEAVCFAASYGLYYRMNTDRDFRRYINEKYPFALEYYYQIGELIGDNKARQIDASYWTVPTPQI
;
A
#
# COMPACT_ATOMS: atom_id res chain seq x y z
N MET A 1 8.65 -18.69 53.06
CA MET A 1 9.17 -17.62 52.19
C MET A 1 8.89 -18.05 50.75
N LEU A 2 7.91 -17.47 50.05
CA LEU A 2 7.59 -17.92 48.69
C LEU A 2 8.68 -17.44 47.70
N PRO A 3 9.28 -18.32 46.87
CA PRO A 3 10.29 -17.92 45.90
C PRO A 3 9.65 -17.09 44.78
N LYS A 4 10.18 -15.88 44.58
CA LYS A 4 9.79 -14.97 43.49
C LYS A 4 10.33 -15.54 42.18
N THR A 5 9.46 -16.12 41.35
CA THR A 5 9.88 -16.67 40.05
C THR A 5 10.24 -15.55 39.06
N PRO A 6 11.28 -15.75 38.22
CA PRO A 6 11.78 -14.72 37.31
C PRO A 6 10.90 -14.63 36.06
N ARG A 7 9.75 -13.95 36.16
CA ARG A 7 8.82 -13.74 35.02
C ARG A 7 9.27 -12.61 34.06
N THR A 8 10.57 -12.29 34.02
CA THR A 8 11.07 -11.01 33.46
C THR A 8 11.59 -11.12 32.02
N GLY A 9 12.07 -12.29 31.58
CA GLY A 9 12.67 -12.47 30.25
C GLY A 9 11.66 -12.29 29.11
N ILE A 10 10.55 -13.03 29.16
CA ILE A 10 9.53 -13.05 28.08
C ILE A 10 8.82 -11.68 27.95
N TRP A 11 8.55 -10.99 29.07
CA TRP A 11 7.93 -9.67 29.06
C TRP A 11 8.79 -8.57 28.42
N LYS A 12 10.14 -8.69 28.46
CA LYS A 12 11.05 -7.78 27.75
C LYS A 12 10.95 -7.96 26.23
N PHE A 13 10.86 -9.20 25.75
CA PHE A 13 10.68 -9.50 24.32
C PHE A 13 9.31 -9.03 23.81
N ILE A 14 8.24 -9.23 24.56
CA ILE A 14 6.90 -8.75 24.17
C ILE A 14 6.86 -7.20 24.09
N LYS A 15 7.45 -6.50 25.08
CA LYS A 15 7.55 -5.03 25.04
C LYS A 15 8.43 -4.52 23.89
N GLY A 16 9.50 -5.24 23.53
CA GLY A 16 10.33 -4.91 22.36
C GLY A 16 9.66 -5.22 21.02
N GLY A 17 8.95 -6.34 20.95
CA GLY A 17 8.20 -6.78 19.77
C GLY A 17 7.06 -5.83 19.42
N ALA A 18 6.32 -5.34 20.42
CA ALA A 18 5.23 -4.37 20.19
C ALA A 18 5.72 -3.08 19.52
N LYS A 19 6.83 -2.50 19.98
CA LYS A 19 7.43 -1.31 19.34
C LYS A 19 7.86 -1.59 17.91
N THR A 20 8.44 -2.76 17.67
CA THR A 20 8.89 -3.18 16.34
C THR A 20 7.70 -3.33 15.39
N LEU A 21 6.60 -3.95 15.83
CA LEU A 21 5.37 -4.07 15.04
C LEU A 21 4.79 -2.70 14.70
N PHE A 22 4.76 -1.76 15.65
CA PHE A 22 4.30 -0.38 15.37
C PHE A 22 5.16 0.32 14.32
N VAL A 23 6.48 0.16 14.37
CA VAL A 23 7.38 0.74 13.36
C VAL A 23 7.16 0.10 12.00
N ILE A 24 7.03 -1.22 11.94
CA ILE A 24 6.75 -1.94 10.69
C ILE A 24 5.42 -1.48 10.09
N GLU A 25 4.36 -1.42 10.90
CA GLU A 25 3.04 -0.97 10.47
C GLU A 25 3.10 0.46 9.93
N ALA A 26 3.78 1.37 10.64
CA ALA A 26 3.94 2.75 10.21
C ALA A 26 4.69 2.86 8.87
N VAL A 27 5.74 2.05 8.67
CA VAL A 27 6.49 2.01 7.41
C VAL A 27 5.64 1.43 6.28
N CYS A 28 4.92 0.34 6.52
CA CYS A 28 4.02 -0.26 5.54
C CYS A 28 2.89 0.71 5.15
N PHE A 29 2.32 1.42 6.12
CA PHE A 29 1.29 2.43 5.89
C PHE A 29 1.84 3.62 5.09
N ALA A 30 3.01 4.14 5.45
CA ALA A 30 3.66 5.22 4.73
C ALA A 30 4.01 4.83 3.29
N ALA A 31 4.51 3.61 3.06
CA ALA A 31 4.81 3.09 1.73
C ALA A 31 3.54 2.95 0.89
N SER A 32 2.46 2.40 1.47
CA SER A 32 1.17 2.23 0.81
C SER A 32 0.55 3.58 0.43
N TYR A 33 0.61 4.56 1.34
CA TYR A 33 0.15 5.92 1.07
C TYR A 33 1.01 6.63 0.02
N GLY A 34 2.34 6.45 0.08
CA GLY A 34 3.25 6.99 -0.93
C GLY A 34 2.97 6.44 -2.33
N LEU A 35 2.70 5.13 -2.43
CA LEU A 35 2.28 4.49 -3.67
C LEU A 35 0.96 5.07 -4.16
N TYR A 36 -0.05 5.16 -3.29
CA TYR A 36 -1.35 5.76 -3.62
C TYR A 36 -1.22 7.20 -4.10
N TYR A 37 -0.45 8.02 -3.39
CA TYR A 37 -0.21 9.43 -3.73
C TYR A 37 0.51 9.56 -5.08
N ARG A 38 1.52 8.72 -5.34
CA ARG A 38 2.25 8.71 -6.62
C ARG A 38 1.31 8.29 -7.76
N MET A 39 0.49 7.26 -7.57
CA MET A 39 -0.51 6.83 -8.55
C MET A 39 -1.54 7.92 -8.82
N ASN A 40 -1.99 8.65 -7.80
CA ASN A 40 -2.96 9.72 -7.98
C ASN A 40 -2.37 10.93 -8.73
N THR A 41 -1.10 11.25 -8.47
CA THR A 41 -0.41 12.42 -9.04
C THR A 41 0.11 12.16 -10.46
N ASP A 42 0.62 10.96 -10.72
CA ASP A 42 1.37 10.63 -11.94
C ASP A 42 0.69 9.47 -12.69
N ARG A 43 0.23 9.78 -13.91
CA ARG A 43 -0.48 8.82 -14.76
C ARG A 43 0.48 7.82 -15.44
N ASP A 44 1.70 8.25 -15.77
CA ASP A 44 2.71 7.37 -16.36
C ASP A 44 3.17 6.34 -15.33
N PHE A 45 3.27 6.75 -14.07
CA PHE A 45 3.50 5.81 -12.98
C PHE A 45 2.38 4.77 -12.86
N ARG A 46 1.10 5.19 -13.00
CA ARG A 46 -0.03 4.25 -13.06
C ARG A 46 0.09 3.26 -14.21
N ARG A 47 0.55 3.71 -15.39
CA ARG A 47 0.80 2.83 -16.55
C ARG A 47 1.92 1.83 -16.27
N TYR A 48 3.02 2.27 -15.67
CA TYR A 48 4.11 1.39 -15.25
C TYR A 48 3.63 0.32 -14.26
N ILE A 49 2.80 0.71 -13.29
CA ILE A 49 2.18 -0.24 -12.35
C ILE A 49 1.23 -1.19 -13.08
N ASN A 50 0.46 -0.73 -14.06
CA ASN A 50 -0.37 -1.62 -14.89
C ASN A 50 0.47 -2.69 -15.60
N GLU A 51 1.60 -2.29 -16.18
CA GLU A 51 2.47 -3.18 -16.97
C GLU A 51 3.24 -4.18 -16.09
N LYS A 52 3.72 -3.77 -14.90
CA LYS A 52 4.49 -4.66 -14.01
C LYS A 52 3.68 -5.36 -12.93
N TYR A 53 2.69 -4.68 -12.36
CA TYR A 53 1.96 -5.09 -11.17
C TYR A 53 0.45 -4.80 -11.33
N PRO A 54 -0.23 -5.46 -12.29
CA PRO A 54 -1.64 -5.17 -12.59
C PRO A 54 -2.55 -5.35 -11.37
N PHE A 55 -2.25 -6.30 -10.47
CA PHE A 55 -2.98 -6.50 -9.22
C PHE A 55 -2.98 -5.27 -8.31
N ALA A 56 -1.88 -4.51 -8.27
CA ALA A 56 -1.77 -3.33 -7.42
C ALA A 56 -2.64 -2.18 -7.96
N LEU A 57 -2.74 -2.08 -9.30
CA LEU A 57 -3.62 -1.13 -9.95
C LEU A 57 -5.10 -1.49 -9.75
N GLU A 58 -5.44 -2.78 -9.81
CA GLU A 58 -6.80 -3.23 -9.50
C GLU A 58 -7.20 -2.89 -8.08
N TYR A 59 -6.31 -3.10 -7.10
CA TYR A 59 -6.57 -2.76 -5.71
C TYR A 59 -6.77 -1.25 -5.53
N TYR A 60 -5.96 -0.43 -6.21
CA TYR A 60 -6.14 1.02 -6.25
C TYR A 60 -7.52 1.41 -6.77
N TYR A 61 -7.98 0.78 -7.86
CA TYR A 61 -9.33 1.02 -8.38
C TYR A 61 -10.42 0.54 -7.44
N GLN A 62 -10.29 -0.64 -6.83
CA GLN A 62 -11.27 -1.16 -5.87
C GLN A 62 -11.41 -0.24 -4.66
N ILE A 63 -10.31 0.30 -4.15
CA ILE A 63 -10.33 1.28 -3.06
C ILE A 63 -11.05 2.55 -3.51
N GLY A 64 -10.75 3.06 -4.72
CA GLY A 64 -11.45 4.21 -5.30
C GLY A 64 -12.96 3.96 -5.42
N GLU A 65 -13.35 2.80 -5.93
CA GLU A 65 -14.76 2.38 -6.07
C GLU A 65 -15.47 2.29 -4.72
N LEU A 66 -14.80 1.76 -3.69
CA LEU A 66 -15.32 1.70 -2.32
C LEU A 66 -15.55 3.09 -1.73
N ILE A 67 -14.68 4.06 -2.06
CA ILE A 67 -14.78 5.45 -1.62
C ILE A 67 -15.74 6.27 -2.53
N GLY A 68 -16.18 5.69 -3.65
CA GLY A 68 -17.13 6.29 -4.59
C GLY A 68 -16.50 7.05 -5.76
N ASP A 69 -15.18 6.96 -5.96
CA ASP A 69 -14.48 7.53 -7.10
C ASP A 69 -14.14 6.45 -8.15
N ASN A 70 -14.97 6.35 -9.19
CA ASN A 70 -14.78 5.44 -10.33
C ASN A 70 -14.17 6.14 -11.56
N LYS A 71 -13.73 7.40 -11.43
CA LYS A 71 -13.28 8.18 -12.60
C LYS A 71 -11.90 7.74 -13.07
N ALA A 72 -11.01 7.34 -12.16
CA ALA A 72 -9.64 6.97 -12.49
C ALA A 72 -9.56 5.81 -13.49
N ARG A 73 -10.34 4.75 -13.28
CA ARG A 73 -10.38 3.56 -14.17
C ARG A 73 -10.85 3.92 -15.57
N GLN A 74 -11.91 4.73 -15.70
CA GLN A 74 -12.46 5.13 -16.99
C GLN A 74 -11.49 6.05 -17.77
N ILE A 75 -10.84 6.98 -17.06
CA ILE A 75 -9.83 7.88 -17.64
C ILE A 75 -8.62 7.08 -18.13
N ASP A 76 -8.13 6.12 -17.34
CA ASP A 76 -6.98 5.31 -17.73
C ASP A 76 -7.34 4.37 -18.90
N ALA A 77 -8.52 3.75 -18.87
CA ALA A 77 -9.01 2.91 -19.96
C ALA A 77 -9.10 3.68 -21.28
N SER A 78 -9.68 4.89 -21.27
CA SER A 78 -9.78 5.74 -22.46
C SER A 78 -8.42 6.24 -22.96
N TYR A 79 -7.44 6.46 -22.08
CA TYR A 79 -6.12 6.93 -22.47
C TYR A 79 -5.23 5.80 -23.01
N TRP A 80 -5.35 4.59 -22.47
CA TRP A 80 -4.53 3.43 -22.88
C TRP A 80 -5.13 2.62 -24.03
N THR A 81 -6.43 2.71 -24.29
CA THR A 81 -7.07 2.06 -25.46
C THR A 81 -6.84 2.81 -26.76
N VAL A 82 -6.40 4.07 -26.72
CA VAL A 82 -5.97 4.76 -27.95
C VAL A 82 -4.65 4.14 -28.39
N PRO A 83 -4.58 3.48 -29.56
CA PRO A 83 -3.30 3.03 -30.08
C PRO A 83 -2.44 4.28 -30.26
N THR A 84 -1.31 4.33 -29.57
CA THR A 84 -0.33 5.39 -29.79
C THR A 84 0.00 5.37 -31.28
N PRO A 85 -0.21 6.45 -32.06
CA PRO A 85 0.30 6.49 -33.42
C PRO A 85 1.82 6.35 -33.29
N GLN A 86 2.34 5.23 -33.77
CA GLN A 86 3.77 5.02 -33.94
C GLN A 86 4.21 6.07 -34.97
N ILE A 87 4.91 7.12 -34.53
CA ILE A 87 5.58 8.09 -35.40
C ILE A 87 6.97 7.57 -35.71
#